data_AF-A0A1F9QIB7-F1
#
_entry.id   AF-A0A1F9QIB7-F1
#
_cell.length_a   1.000
_cell.length_b   1.000
_cell.length_c   1.000
_cell.angle_alpha   90.00
_cell.angle_beta   90.00
_cell.angle_gamma   90.00
#
_symmetry.space_group_name_H-M   'P 1'
#
loop_
_entity.id
_entity.type
_entity.pdbx_description
1 polymer ?
#
loop_
_entity_poly.entity_id
_entity_poly.type
_entity_poly.pdbx_seq_one_letter_code
_entity_poly.pdbx_strand_id
1 'polypeptide(L)'
;MPEFLTLKIHKRPGQTLVEVTIAILIAATTTVAVFSVILSSFVSEKKSDKKELSAMVLKKARQTLQAFVSVDPSDPDYSPNAGGIWTGVDASGQWALAAGTHDISSLMNTAENAVLRRDTSSGAVPNCVMGGSCYLYYTVEDSDCINGRFLIPSQPTNTPSKSCKTVKFYMRYAD
;
A
#
# COMPACT_ATOMS: atom_id res chain seq x y z
N MET A 1 31.10 -59.68 28.17
CA MET A 1 30.01 -60.44 27.52
C MET A 1 28.92 -59.44 27.16
N PRO A 2 28.67 -59.14 25.86
CA PRO A 2 27.53 -58.32 25.47
C PRO A 2 26.37 -59.21 24.99
N GLU A 3 25.19 -58.97 25.57
CA GLU A 3 23.90 -59.56 25.17
C GLU A 3 23.39 -58.83 23.92
N PHE A 4 23.30 -59.56 22.80
CA PHE A 4 22.72 -59.05 21.56
C PHE A 4 21.20 -59.27 21.60
N LEU A 5 20.44 -58.19 21.74
CA LEU A 5 18.97 -58.22 21.63
C LEU A 5 18.56 -58.50 20.17
N THR A 6 18.22 -59.76 19.90
CA THR A 6 17.63 -60.20 18.63
C THR A 6 16.20 -59.67 18.46
N LEU A 7 16.04 -58.70 17.56
CA LEU A 7 14.74 -58.11 17.21
C LEU A 7 13.99 -59.04 16.25
N LYS A 8 12.99 -59.78 16.75
CA LYS A 8 12.14 -60.68 15.93
C LYS A 8 11.17 -59.87 15.07
N ILE A 9 11.50 -59.70 13.80
CA ILE A 9 10.60 -59.12 12.79
C ILE A 9 9.58 -60.19 12.35
N HIS A 10 8.31 -60.00 12.70
CA HIS A 10 7.20 -60.84 12.24
C HIS A 10 6.95 -60.61 10.74
N LYS A 11 7.11 -61.67 9.93
CA LYS A 11 6.90 -61.66 8.48
C LYS A 11 5.39 -61.62 8.18
N ARG A 12 4.84 -60.44 7.88
CA ARG A 12 3.43 -60.30 7.44
C ARG A 12 3.28 -60.73 5.98
N PRO A 13 2.17 -61.40 5.60
CA PRO A 13 1.96 -61.87 4.24
C PRO A 13 1.67 -60.68 3.29
N GLY A 14 2.53 -60.53 2.27
CA GLY A 14 2.17 -59.97 0.96
C GLY A 14 1.88 -58.48 0.88
N GLN A 15 2.79 -57.60 1.33
CA GLN A 15 2.76 -56.21 0.89
C GLN A 15 3.12 -56.16 -0.60
N THR A 16 2.12 -55.95 -1.46
CA THR A 16 2.37 -55.91 -2.90
C THR A 16 3.04 -54.59 -3.27
N LEU A 17 3.96 -54.63 -4.25
CA LEU A 17 4.65 -53.43 -4.74
C LEU A 17 3.65 -52.33 -5.15
N VAL A 18 2.50 -52.75 -5.70
CA VAL A 18 1.39 -51.87 -6.08
C VAL A 18 0.83 -51.09 -4.88
N GLU A 19 0.60 -51.75 -3.75
CA GLU A 19 0.07 -51.11 -2.54
C GLU A 19 1.02 -50.04 -1.99
N VAL A 20 2.33 -50.30 -2.00
CA VAL A 20 3.34 -49.32 -1.60
C VAL A 20 3.36 -48.13 -2.57
N THR A 21 3.29 -48.37 -3.88
CA THR A 21 3.27 -47.29 -4.86
C THR A 21 2.03 -46.41 -4.76
N ILE A 22 0.86 -46.99 -4.50
CA ILE A 22 -0.39 -46.23 -4.29
C ILE A 22 -0.30 -45.41 -3.01
N ALA A 23 0.21 -46.00 -1.92
CA ALA A 23 0.42 -45.28 -0.66
C ALA A 23 1.37 -44.09 -0.83
N ILE A 24 2.46 -44.25 -1.59
CA ILE A 24 3.40 -43.17 -1.91
C ILE A 24 2.72 -42.08 -2.75
N LEU A 25 1.91 -42.46 -3.75
CA LEU A 25 1.17 -41.50 -4.58
C LEU A 25 0.20 -40.66 -3.74
N ILE A 26 -0.56 -41.29 -2.84
CA ILE A 26 -1.49 -40.59 -1.94
C ILE A 26 -0.72 -39.70 -0.97
N ALA A 27 0.39 -40.17 -0.41
CA ALA A 27 1.25 -39.34 0.45
C ALA A 27 1.85 -38.14 -0.30
N ALA A 28 2.26 -38.32 -1.56
CA ALA A 28 2.80 -37.27 -2.39
C ALA A 28 1.74 -36.20 -2.75
N THR A 29 0.53 -36.60 -3.12
CA THR A 29 -0.53 -35.63 -3.46
C THR A 29 -1.00 -34.85 -2.25
N THR A 30 -1.19 -35.52 -1.11
CA THR A 30 -1.59 -34.87 0.15
C THR A 30 -0.54 -33.89 0.66
N THR A 31 0.76 -34.24 0.58
CA THR A 31 1.84 -33.32 0.98
C THR A 31 1.90 -32.08 0.08
N VAL A 32 1.81 -32.23 -1.24
CA VAL A 32 1.78 -31.09 -2.18
C VAL A 32 0.58 -30.18 -1.92
N ALA A 33 -0.60 -30.75 -1.65
CA ALA A 33 -1.80 -29.97 -1.34
C ALA A 33 -1.62 -29.14 -0.06
N VAL A 34 -1.08 -29.74 1.01
CA VAL A 34 -0.83 -29.04 2.29
C VAL A 34 0.20 -27.92 2.10
N PHE A 35 1.31 -28.20 1.41
CA PHE A 35 2.31 -27.16 1.11
C PHE A 35 1.71 -26.01 0.29
N SER A 36 0.87 -26.31 -0.71
CA SER A 36 0.22 -25.30 -1.54
C SER A 36 -0.68 -24.37 -0.73
N VAL A 37 -1.45 -24.93 0.21
CA VAL A 37 -2.31 -24.14 1.11
C VAL A 37 -1.47 -23.24 2.02
N ILE A 38 -0.40 -23.77 2.62
CA ILE A 38 0.48 -23.01 3.52
C ILE A 38 1.17 -21.86 2.80
N LEU A 39 1.75 -22.12 1.61
CA LEU A 39 2.38 -21.08 0.78
C LEU A 39 1.37 -20.00 0.37
N SER A 40 0.16 -20.41 0.00
CA SER A 40 -0.91 -19.47 -0.36
C SER A 40 -1.30 -18.56 0.82
N SER A 41 -1.36 -19.09 2.04
CA SER A 41 -1.66 -18.29 3.24
C SER A 41 -0.60 -17.22 3.50
N PHE A 42 0.70 -17.57 3.42
CA PHE A 42 1.78 -16.61 3.68
C PHE A 42 1.86 -15.48 2.64
N VAL A 43 1.56 -15.76 1.37
CA VAL A 43 1.51 -14.72 0.33
C VAL A 43 0.31 -13.81 0.55
N SER A 44 -0.82 -14.36 0.99
CA SER A 44 -2.04 -13.59 1.29
C SER A 44 -1.85 -12.63 2.46
N GLU A 45 -1.22 -13.07 3.55
CA GLU A 45 -0.95 -12.23 4.74
C GLU A 45 -0.06 -11.04 4.38
N LYS A 46 1.09 -11.27 3.73
CA LYS A 46 2.01 -10.19 3.34
C LYS A 46 1.38 -9.16 2.41
N LYS A 47 0.50 -9.60 1.50
CA LYS A 47 -0.22 -8.69 0.60
C LYS A 47 -1.31 -7.91 1.35
N SER A 48 -1.96 -8.54 2.33
CA SER A 48 -2.94 -7.89 3.20
C SER A 48 -2.29 -6.78 4.02
N ASP A 49 -1.14 -7.05 4.63
CA ASP A 49 -0.43 -6.07 5.47
C ASP A 49 0.00 -4.84 4.66
N LYS A 50 0.58 -5.04 3.47
CA LYS A 50 0.93 -3.93 2.57
C LYS A 50 -0.31 -3.11 2.21
N LYS A 51 -1.45 -3.76 1.92
CA LYS A 51 -2.71 -3.09 1.58
C LYS A 51 -3.26 -2.29 2.77
N GLU A 52 -3.31 -2.87 3.96
CA GLU A 52 -3.83 -2.18 5.15
C GLU A 52 -2.98 -0.96 5.50
N LEU A 53 -1.66 -1.15 5.54
CA LEU A 53 -0.71 -0.09 5.87
C LEU A 53 -0.77 1.04 4.84
N SER A 54 -0.93 0.70 3.56
CA SER A 54 -1.13 1.69 2.52
C SER A 54 -2.43 2.48 2.63
N ALA A 55 -3.53 1.83 3.02
CA ALA A 55 -4.80 2.49 3.24
C ALA A 55 -4.71 3.44 4.42
N MET A 56 -3.95 3.08 5.46
CA MET A 56 -3.67 3.95 6.60
C MET A 56 -2.89 5.20 6.17
N VAL A 57 -1.85 5.05 5.34
CA VAL A 57 -1.08 6.19 4.82
C VAL A 57 -1.96 7.13 3.97
N LEU A 58 -2.79 6.58 3.08
CA LEU A 58 -3.75 7.38 2.32
C LEU A 58 -4.78 8.09 3.19
N LYS A 59 -5.27 7.42 4.23
CA LYS A 59 -6.23 8.01 5.16
C LYS A 59 -5.60 9.18 5.92
N LYS A 60 -4.36 9.03 6.39
CA LYS A 60 -3.60 10.11 7.01
C LYS A 60 -3.43 11.28 6.06
N ALA A 61 -3.02 11.02 4.81
CA ALA A 61 -2.84 12.05 3.82
C ALA A 61 -4.15 12.82 3.53
N ARG A 62 -5.26 12.10 3.38
CA ARG A 62 -6.59 12.69 3.20
C ARG A 62 -7.03 13.53 4.39
N GLN A 63 -6.83 13.05 5.62
CA GLN A 63 -7.19 13.80 6.82
C GLN A 63 -6.39 15.11 6.92
N THR A 64 -5.10 15.08 6.59
CA THR A 64 -4.27 16.29 6.57
C THR A 64 -4.72 17.25 5.48
N LEU A 65 -5.00 16.79 4.26
CA LEU A 65 -5.55 17.66 3.20
C LEU A 65 -6.94 18.22 3.55
N GLN A 66 -7.76 17.46 4.26
CA GLN A 66 -9.05 17.96 4.76
C GLN A 66 -8.87 19.08 5.80
N ALA A 67 -7.82 19.05 6.61
CA ALA A 67 -7.51 20.16 7.52
C ALA A 67 -7.17 21.45 6.75
N PHE A 68 -6.51 21.33 5.59
CA PHE A 68 -6.24 22.48 4.69
C PHE A 68 -7.48 23.02 3.98
N VAL A 69 -8.58 22.26 3.96
CA VAL A 69 -9.89 22.76 3.53
C VAL A 69 -10.59 23.32 4.77
N SER A 70 -10.26 24.56 5.16
CA SER A 70 -10.78 25.15 6.40
C SER A 70 -12.25 25.54 6.33
N VAL A 71 -12.84 25.70 7.53
CA VAL A 71 -14.10 26.42 7.75
C VAL A 71 -13.86 27.95 7.81
N ASP A 72 -12.62 28.37 8.09
CA ASP A 72 -12.21 29.78 8.18
C ASP A 72 -11.06 30.10 7.20
N PRO A 73 -11.35 30.78 6.08
CA PRO A 73 -10.35 31.14 5.06
C PRO A 73 -9.45 32.32 5.47
N SER A 74 -9.62 32.90 6.67
CA SER A 74 -8.79 34.01 7.16
C SER A 74 -7.54 33.56 7.93
N ASP A 75 -7.46 32.29 8.31
CA ASP A 75 -6.29 31.72 8.97
C ASP A 75 -5.12 31.54 7.97
N PRO A 76 -3.91 32.06 8.27
CA PRO A 76 -2.76 31.95 7.38
C PRO A 76 -2.32 30.50 7.11
N ASP A 77 -2.52 29.58 8.06
CA ASP A 77 -2.09 28.18 7.92
C ASP A 77 -2.99 27.38 6.97
N TYR A 78 -4.18 27.90 6.64
CA TYR A 78 -5.15 27.22 5.78
C TYR A 78 -5.50 28.01 4.51
N SER A 79 -4.91 29.18 4.30
CA SER A 79 -5.21 30.02 3.13
C SER A 79 -4.11 29.96 2.05
N PRO A 80 -4.50 30.03 0.77
CA PRO A 80 -3.55 30.14 -0.32
C PRO A 80 -2.68 31.40 -0.15
N ASN A 81 -1.35 31.24 -0.25
CA ASN A 81 -0.32 32.29 -0.12
C ASN A 81 0.01 32.78 1.29
N ALA A 82 -0.58 32.21 2.35
CA ALA A 82 -0.29 32.63 3.72
C ALA A 82 0.51 31.61 4.56
N GLY A 83 0.98 30.52 3.92
CA GLY A 83 1.82 29.52 4.57
C GLY A 83 1.22 28.13 4.69
N GLY A 84 -0.02 27.91 4.19
CA GLY A 84 -0.68 26.59 4.07
C GLY A 84 -0.02 25.60 3.12
N ILE A 85 1.30 25.53 3.17
CA ILE A 85 2.18 24.58 2.50
C ILE A 85 2.24 23.35 3.39
N TRP A 86 2.22 22.17 2.78
CA TRP A 86 2.43 20.94 3.52
C TRP A 86 3.93 20.72 3.81
N THR A 87 4.44 21.47 4.79
CA THR A 87 5.87 21.53 5.12
C THR A 87 6.44 20.16 5.47
N GLY A 88 7.64 19.88 4.96
CA GLY A 88 8.36 18.62 5.18
C GLY A 88 7.76 17.39 4.50
N VAL A 89 6.59 17.53 3.87
CA VAL A 89 5.90 16.43 3.18
C VAL A 89 5.87 16.66 1.68
N ASP A 90 5.34 17.80 1.24
CA ASP A 90 5.32 18.18 -0.17
C ASP A 90 6.58 18.96 -0.54
N ALA A 91 7.36 18.41 -1.47
CA ALA A 91 8.61 19.02 -1.96
C ALA A 91 8.37 20.17 -2.96
N SER A 92 7.14 20.35 -3.46
CA SER A 92 6.82 21.37 -4.47
C SER A 92 6.92 22.81 -3.94
N GLY A 93 6.85 22.99 -2.62
CA GLY A 93 6.80 24.30 -1.96
C GLY A 93 5.54 25.11 -2.30
N GLN A 94 4.55 24.49 -2.94
CA GLN A 94 3.28 25.13 -3.29
C GLN A 94 2.28 25.01 -2.14
N TRP A 95 1.21 25.80 -2.22
CA TRP A 95 0.05 25.62 -1.36
C TRP A 95 -0.51 24.20 -1.52
N ALA A 96 -0.91 23.54 -0.42
CA ALA A 96 -1.30 22.13 -0.43
C ALA A 96 -2.53 21.80 -1.31
N LEU A 97 -3.30 22.81 -1.73
CA LEU A 97 -4.45 22.66 -2.62
C LEU A 97 -4.30 23.49 -3.91
N ALA A 98 -3.06 23.88 -4.25
CA ALA A 98 -2.75 24.47 -5.54
C ALA A 98 -3.06 23.47 -6.65
N ALA A 99 -3.56 23.94 -7.79
CA ALA A 99 -3.78 23.04 -8.93
C ALA A 99 -2.43 22.51 -9.42
N GLY A 100 -2.34 21.19 -9.66
CA GLY A 100 -1.10 20.54 -10.09
C GLY A 100 -0.83 19.22 -9.40
N THR A 101 0.43 18.78 -9.47
CA THR A 101 0.91 17.53 -8.89
C THR A 101 1.81 17.82 -7.69
N HIS A 102 1.53 17.13 -6.58
CA HIS A 102 2.23 17.28 -5.31
C HIS A 102 2.84 15.94 -4.89
N ASP A 103 4.16 15.90 -4.73
CA ASP A 103 4.87 14.70 -4.32
C ASP A 103 4.92 14.63 -2.79
N ILE A 104 4.25 13.64 -2.22
CA ILE A 104 4.19 13.38 -0.77
C ILE A 104 4.80 12.01 -0.43
N SER A 105 5.73 11.53 -1.26
CA SER A 105 6.40 10.25 -1.08
C SER A 105 7.20 10.18 0.22
N SER A 106 7.54 11.34 0.80
CA SER A 106 8.08 11.50 2.15
C SER A 106 7.23 10.82 3.24
N LEU A 107 5.90 10.75 3.10
CA LEU A 107 5.02 10.04 4.04
C LEU A 107 5.30 8.53 4.05
N MET A 108 5.73 7.97 2.92
CA MET A 108 6.14 6.57 2.84
C MET A 108 7.55 6.35 3.37
N ASN A 109 8.35 7.41 3.56
CA ASN A 109 9.75 7.33 3.94
C ASN A 109 10.02 7.21 5.44
N THR A 110 8.98 6.92 6.23
CA THR A 110 9.10 6.66 7.67
C THR A 110 9.52 5.22 7.95
N ALA A 111 10.12 4.99 9.12
CA ALA A 111 10.50 3.65 9.57
C ALA A 111 9.29 2.69 9.66
N GLU A 112 8.12 3.21 10.07
CA GLU A 112 6.86 2.47 10.16
C GLU A 112 6.38 1.96 8.80
N ASN A 113 6.67 2.71 7.73
CA ASN A 113 6.23 2.41 6.36
C ASN A 113 7.30 1.68 5.54
N ALA A 114 8.40 1.23 6.17
CA ALA A 114 9.50 0.52 5.50
C ALA A 114 9.03 -0.73 4.73
N VAL A 115 7.93 -1.36 5.17
CA VAL A 115 7.33 -2.52 4.49
C VAL A 115 6.80 -2.18 3.09
N LEU A 116 6.30 -0.94 2.89
CA LEU A 116 5.83 -0.46 1.58
C LEU A 116 6.98 -0.14 0.62
N ARG A 117 8.15 0.13 1.18
CA ARG A 117 9.36 0.49 0.46
C ARG A 117 10.26 -0.69 0.15
N ARG A 118 10.07 -1.82 0.84
CA ARG A 118 10.97 -2.96 0.73
C ARG A 118 10.78 -3.65 -0.62
N ASP A 119 11.83 -3.60 -1.43
CA ASP A 119 11.97 -4.34 -2.68
C ASP A 119 12.18 -5.83 -2.35
N THR A 120 11.33 -6.70 -2.88
CA THR A 120 11.40 -8.13 -2.58
C THR A 120 12.50 -8.85 -3.34
N SER A 121 13.01 -8.25 -4.42
CA SER A 121 14.09 -8.81 -5.24
C SER A 121 15.48 -8.52 -4.67
N SER A 122 15.69 -7.33 -4.11
CA SER A 122 16.99 -6.89 -3.58
C SER A 122 17.05 -6.86 -2.04
N GLY A 123 15.90 -6.89 -1.36
CA GLY A 123 15.80 -6.68 0.08
C GLY A 123 16.11 -5.24 0.52
N ALA A 124 16.42 -4.34 -0.42
CA ALA A 124 16.69 -2.95 -0.14
C ALA A 124 15.42 -2.20 0.26
N VAL A 125 15.59 -1.11 1.00
CA VAL A 125 14.50 -0.22 1.42
C VAL A 125 14.75 1.16 0.81
N PRO A 126 14.57 1.35 -0.51
CA PRO A 126 14.76 2.63 -1.19
C PRO A 126 13.84 3.72 -0.64
N ASN A 127 14.26 4.98 -0.79
CA ASN A 127 13.38 6.12 -0.55
C ASN A 127 12.37 6.22 -1.70
N CYS A 128 11.09 6.32 -1.37
CA CYS A 128 10.05 6.61 -2.35
C CYS A 128 10.17 8.07 -2.80
N VAL A 129 10.12 8.26 -4.10
CA VAL A 129 10.17 9.54 -4.80
C VAL A 129 9.36 9.41 -6.09
N MET A 130 8.71 10.49 -6.51
CA MET A 130 7.97 10.48 -7.78
C MET A 130 8.88 10.07 -8.94
N GLY A 131 8.43 9.10 -9.75
CA GLY A 131 9.20 8.51 -10.85
C GLY A 131 10.15 7.37 -10.45
N GLY A 132 10.27 7.04 -9.17
CA GLY A 132 11.05 5.91 -8.66
C GLY A 132 10.32 4.57 -8.67
N SER A 133 10.88 3.57 -7.98
CA SER A 133 10.26 2.25 -7.79
C SER A 133 9.03 2.26 -6.89
N CYS A 134 8.94 3.24 -6.00
CA CYS A 134 7.77 3.52 -5.16
C CYS A 134 7.55 5.03 -5.06
N TYR A 135 6.29 5.44 -4.98
CA TYR A 135 5.90 6.86 -4.88
C TYR A 135 4.51 7.01 -4.28
N LEU A 136 4.26 8.17 -3.68
CA LEU A 136 2.94 8.65 -3.31
C LEU A 136 2.84 10.12 -3.71
N TYR A 137 1.93 10.44 -4.61
CA TYR A 137 1.63 11.81 -4.98
C TYR A 137 0.12 12.00 -5.05
N TYR A 138 -0.31 13.25 -5.04
CA TYR A 138 -1.68 13.61 -5.36
C TYR A 138 -1.72 14.67 -6.46
N THR A 139 -2.80 14.67 -7.22
CA THR A 139 -3.12 15.77 -8.12
C THR A 139 -4.33 16.51 -7.61
N VAL A 140 -4.30 17.83 -7.77
CA VAL A 140 -5.41 18.71 -7.48
C VAL A 140 -5.89 19.29 -8.80
N GLU A 141 -7.15 19.04 -9.10
CA GLU A 141 -7.84 19.60 -10.24
C GLU A 141 -8.92 20.57 -9.74
N ASP A 142 -8.96 21.75 -10.36
CA ASP A 142 -10.04 22.69 -10.15
C ASP A 142 -11.28 22.15 -10.87
N SER A 143 -12.36 21.96 -10.12
CA SER A 143 -13.67 21.71 -10.68
C SER A 143 -14.55 22.92 -10.47
N ASP A 144 -15.35 23.22 -11.49
CA ASP A 144 -16.40 24.22 -11.36
C ASP A 144 -17.34 23.75 -10.26
N CYS A 145 -17.26 24.42 -9.11
CA CYS A 145 -18.23 24.18 -8.07
C CYS A 145 -19.56 24.48 -8.67
N ILE A 146 -20.40 23.47 -8.61
CA ILE A 146 -21.79 23.74 -8.62
C ILE A 146 -21.97 24.75 -7.36
N ASN A 147 -22.41 26.08 -7.42
CA ASN A 147 -22.82 27.14 -6.37
C ASN A 147 -22.59 26.87 -4.85
N GLY A 148 -21.56 26.15 -4.43
CA GLY A 148 -21.82 25.17 -3.36
C GLY A 148 -22.87 24.09 -3.78
N ARG A 149 -23.87 24.42 -4.65
CA ARG A 149 -24.35 23.66 -5.86
C ARG A 149 -24.89 24.53 -7.07
N PHE A 150 -24.40 24.42 -8.35
CA PHE A 150 -24.42 25.34 -9.54
C PHE A 150 -25.72 25.28 -10.22
N LEU A 151 -26.00 26.41 -10.86
CA LEU A 151 -25.89 26.59 -12.31
C LEU A 151 -25.64 28.08 -12.59
N ILE A 152 -24.62 28.49 -13.38
CA ILE A 152 -24.72 29.51 -14.46
C ILE A 152 -23.55 29.32 -15.45
N PRO A 153 -23.80 29.22 -16.78
CA PRO A 153 -22.75 29.13 -17.81
C PRO A 153 -22.25 30.52 -18.20
N SER A 154 -21.58 31.24 -17.30
CA SER A 154 -20.94 32.52 -17.67
C SER A 154 -20.12 33.11 -16.52
N GLN A 155 -18.98 32.52 -16.18
CA GLN A 155 -17.74 33.28 -15.92
C GLN A 155 -16.61 32.32 -15.53
N PRO A 156 -15.49 32.30 -16.26
CA PRO A 156 -14.23 31.82 -15.71
C PRO A 156 -13.79 32.83 -14.65
N THR A 157 -14.23 32.67 -13.40
CA THR A 157 -13.58 33.39 -12.30
C THR A 157 -12.21 32.74 -12.09
N ASN A 158 -11.22 33.24 -12.81
CA ASN A 158 -9.81 32.86 -12.79
C ASN A 158 -9.12 33.14 -11.42
N THR A 159 -9.83 33.00 -10.30
CA THR A 159 -9.27 33.03 -8.95
C THR A 159 -9.21 31.60 -8.43
N PRO A 160 -8.07 30.90 -8.56
CA PRO A 160 -7.89 29.50 -8.15
C PRO A 160 -8.09 29.25 -6.65
N SER A 161 -8.37 30.29 -5.85
CA SER A 161 -8.58 30.23 -4.41
C SER A 161 -10.03 29.97 -3.97
N LYS A 162 -11.02 29.99 -4.89
CA LYS A 162 -12.46 29.81 -4.54
C LYS A 162 -13.18 28.71 -5.33
N SER A 163 -12.46 27.92 -6.13
CA SER A 163 -12.99 26.78 -6.88
C SER A 163 -13.04 25.51 -6.04
N CYS A 164 -13.89 24.57 -6.44
CA CYS A 164 -13.94 23.24 -5.82
C CYS A 164 -12.67 22.50 -6.23
N LYS A 165 -12.08 21.77 -5.29
CA LYS A 165 -10.85 21.03 -5.53
C LYS A 165 -11.16 19.54 -5.54
N THR A 166 -10.82 18.88 -6.64
CA THR A 166 -10.84 17.42 -6.73
C THR A 166 -9.43 16.93 -6.49
N VAL A 167 -9.23 16.17 -5.42
CA VAL A 167 -7.94 15.58 -5.07
C VAL A 167 -7.92 14.10 -5.42
N LYS A 168 -6.98 13.69 -6.27
CA LYS A 168 -6.76 12.29 -6.66
C LYS A 168 -5.42 11.82 -6.11
N PHE A 169 -5.42 10.71 -5.39
CA PHE A 169 -4.19 10.12 -4.85
C PHE A 169 -3.69 9.00 -5.74
N TYR A 170 -2.37 8.95 -5.94
CA TYR A 170 -1.68 7.94 -6.72
C TYR A 170 -0.54 7.38 -5.88
N MET A 171 -0.51 6.07 -5.74
CA MET A 171 0.46 5.39 -4.90
C MET A 171 0.96 4.12 -5.56
N ARG A 172 2.26 3.87 -5.43
CA ARG A 172 2.93 2.65 -5.86
C ARG A 172 3.92 2.21 -4.79
N TYR A 173 3.92 0.93 -4.45
CA TYR A 173 4.89 0.32 -3.53
C TYR A 173 6.06 -0.26 -4.30
N ALA A 174 7.16 -0.52 -3.60
CA ALA A 174 8.22 -1.35 -4.13
C ALA A 174 7.72 -2.80 -4.19
N ASP A 175 7.85 -3.41 -5.37
CA ASP A 175 7.54 -4.83 -5.58
C ASP A 175 8.63 -5.71 -4.97
#